data_AF-A0A672N6P6-F1
#
_entry.id   AF-A0A672N6P6-F1
#
_cell.length_a   1.000
_cell.length_b   1.000
_cell.length_c   1.000
_cell.angle_alpha   90.00
_cell.angle_beta   90.00
_cell.angle_gamma   90.00
#
_symmetry.space_group_name_H-M   'P 1'
#
loop_
_entity.id
_entity.type
_entity.pdbx_description
1 polymer ?
#
loop_
_entity_poly.entity_id
_entity_poly.type
_entity_poly.pdbx_seq_one_letter_code
_entity_poly.pdbx_strand_id
1 'polypeptide(L)'
;MQPTHPIRLGLALNFSVFYYEILNSPEQACELAKKAFDDAIAELDQLTEDSYKDSTLIMQLLRDNLTLWTSDNQADGEDTEEGREN
;
A
#
# COMPACT_ATOMS: atom_id res chain seq x y z
N MET A 1 -4.97 14.27 11.44
CA MET A 1 -5.62 14.21 10.11
C MET A 1 -6.38 12.90 10.00
N GLN A 2 -7.62 12.93 9.50
CA GLN A 2 -8.42 11.71 9.27
C GLN A 2 -7.68 10.76 8.31
N PRO A 3 -7.77 9.42 8.49
CA PRO A 3 -7.17 8.42 7.59
C PRO A 3 -7.55 8.62 6.13
N THR A 4 -8.79 9.05 5.88
CA THR A 4 -9.33 9.32 4.54
C THR A 4 -8.83 10.64 3.94
N HIS A 5 -8.13 11.49 4.69
CA HIS A 5 -7.72 12.79 4.18
C HIS A 5 -6.72 12.64 3.01
N PRO A 6 -6.97 13.26 1.83
CA PRO A 6 -6.13 13.08 0.63
C PRO A 6 -4.63 13.28 0.86
N ILE A 7 -4.24 14.30 1.62
CA ILE A 7 -2.83 14.54 1.97
C ILE A 7 -2.20 13.37 2.74
N ARG A 8 -2.93 12.80 3.72
CA ARG A 8 -2.43 11.67 4.53
C ARG A 8 -2.32 10.41 3.69
N LEU A 9 -3.32 10.15 2.85
CA LEU A 9 -3.30 9.04 1.89
C LEU A 9 -2.15 9.18 0.88
N GLY A 10 -1.97 10.37 0.31
CA GLY A 10 -0.89 10.65 -0.64
C GLY A 10 0.49 10.49 -0.01
N LEU A 11 0.65 10.88 1.26
CA LEU A 11 1.89 10.63 2.00
C LEU A 11 2.13 9.13 2.19
N ALA A 12 1.10 8.36 2.59
CA ALA A 12 1.23 6.92 2.76
C ALA A 12 1.57 6.21 1.44
N LEU A 13 0.94 6.63 0.33
CA LEU A 13 1.23 6.13 -1.02
C LEU A 13 2.69 6.40 -1.43
N ASN A 14 3.15 7.65 -1.31
CA ASN A 14 4.52 7.97 -1.71
C ASN A 14 5.55 7.27 -0.81
N PHE A 15 5.24 7.12 0.48
CA PHE A 15 6.15 6.48 1.41
C PHE A 15 6.20 4.96 1.23
N SER A 16 5.10 4.31 0.86
CA SER A 16 5.12 2.88 0.50
C SER A 16 5.90 2.65 -0.79
N VAL A 17 5.74 3.50 -1.81
CA VAL A 17 6.56 3.45 -3.03
C VAL A 17 8.04 3.64 -2.72
N PHE A 18 8.39 4.56 -1.81
CA PHE A 18 9.77 4.73 -1.36
C PHE A 18 10.35 3.46 -0.71
N TYR A 19 9.59 2.80 0.16
CA TYR A 19 10.01 1.52 0.75
C TYR A 19 10.25 0.45 -0.32
N TYR A 20 9.37 0.38 -1.32
CA TYR A 20 9.47 -0.62 -2.39
C TYR A 20 10.63 -0.33 -3.36
N GLU A 21 10.62 0.84 -4.00
CA GLU A 21 11.52 1.17 -5.10
C GLU A 21 12.92 1.62 -4.65
N ILE A 22 13.02 2.29 -3.49
CA ILE A 22 14.28 2.92 -3.05
C ILE A 22 14.98 2.13 -1.96
N LEU A 23 14.22 1.64 -0.97
CA LEU A 23 14.78 0.84 0.13
C LEU A 23 14.75 -0.66 -0.12
N ASN A 24 14.21 -1.12 -1.27
CA ASN A 24 14.07 -2.52 -1.63
C ASN A 24 13.48 -3.38 -0.48
N SER A 25 12.50 -2.82 0.22
CA SER A 25 11.87 -3.39 1.41
C SER A 25 10.37 -3.64 1.12
N PRO A 26 10.04 -4.66 0.29
CA PRO A 26 8.70 -4.87 -0.22
C PRO A 26 7.68 -5.22 0.87
N GLU A 27 8.09 -5.95 1.91
CA GLU A 27 7.23 -6.30 3.04
C GLU A 27 6.75 -5.03 3.77
N GLN A 28 7.66 -4.11 4.09
CA GLN A 28 7.33 -2.84 4.74
C GLN A 28 6.47 -1.94 3.86
N ALA A 29 6.72 -1.91 2.55
CA ALA A 29 5.90 -1.17 1.58
C ALA A 29 4.45 -1.69 1.58
N CYS A 30 4.29 -3.01 1.50
CA CYS A 30 2.99 -3.68 1.52
C CYS A 30 2.26 -3.47 2.84
N GLU A 31 2.92 -3.62 3.99
CA GLU A 31 2.32 -3.36 5.30
C GLU A 31 1.81 -1.92 5.42
N LEU A 32 2.63 -0.94 5.01
CA LEU A 32 2.27 0.47 5.09
C LEU A 32 1.09 0.80 4.18
N ALA A 33 1.13 0.35 2.92
CA ALA A 33 0.06 0.58 1.96
C ALA A 33 -1.25 -0.10 2.39
N LYS A 34 -1.18 -1.35 2.87
CA LYS A 34 -2.34 -2.11 3.35
C LYS A 34 -2.98 -1.44 4.56
N LYS A 35 -2.17 -1.03 5.54
CA LYS A 35 -2.67 -0.31 6.72
C LYS A 35 -3.36 0.99 6.34
N ALA A 36 -2.76 1.78 5.46
CA ALA A 36 -3.36 3.04 5.01
C ALA A 36 -4.68 2.82 4.25
N PHE A 37 -4.75 1.77 3.44
CA PHE A 37 -5.97 1.38 2.73
C PHE A 37 -7.07 0.91 3.69
N ASP A 38 -6.76 -0.01 4.62
CA ASP A 38 -7.71 -0.56 5.59
C ASP A 38 -8.25 0.53 6.53
N ASP A 39 -7.37 1.41 7.05
CA ASP A 39 -7.76 2.55 7.89
C ASP A 39 -8.70 3.50 7.14
N ALA A 40 -8.47 3.72 5.84
CA ALA A 40 -9.29 4.59 5.02
C ALA A 40 -10.64 3.97 4.62
N ILE A 41 -10.70 2.65 4.42
CA ILE A 41 -11.95 1.92 4.21
C ILE A 41 -12.84 2.01 5.45
N ALA A 42 -12.26 1.88 6.65
CA ALA A 42 -13.00 1.93 7.91
C ALA A 42 -13.70 3.29 8.17
N GLU A 43 -13.19 4.37 7.58
CA GLU A 43 -13.72 5.73 7.75
C GLU A 43 -14.30 6.32 6.46
N LEU A 44 -14.46 5.51 5.40
CA LEU A 44 -14.90 5.98 4.08
C LEU A 44 -16.29 6.64 4.13
N ASP A 45 -17.19 6.13 4.97
CA ASP A 45 -18.56 6.65 5.15
C ASP A 45 -18.61 8.06 5.77
N GLN A 46 -17.49 8.55 6.32
CA GLN A 46 -17.40 9.86 6.98
C GLN A 46 -16.87 10.97 6.05
N LEU A 47 -16.51 10.63 4.81
CA LEU A 47 -15.96 11.59 3.84
C LEU A 47 -17.01 12.60 3.36
N THR A 48 -16.59 13.85 3.26
CA THR A 48 -17.35 14.91 2.57
C THR A 48 -17.20 14.78 1.06
N GLU A 49 -18.23 15.21 0.31
CA GLU A 49 -18.29 15.12 -1.16
C GLU A 49 -17.08 15.79 -1.84
N ASP A 50 -16.60 16.92 -1.31
CA ASP A 50 -15.44 17.67 -1.81
C ASP A 50 -14.13 16.86 -1.79
N SER A 51 -13.95 16.00 -0.79
CA SER A 51 -12.74 15.18 -0.61
C SER A 51 -12.90 13.75 -1.13
N TYR A 52 -14.13 13.32 -1.42
CA TYR A 52 -14.46 11.93 -1.71
C TYR A 52 -13.75 11.44 -2.98
N LYS A 53 -13.78 12.24 -4.05
CA LYS A 53 -13.16 11.88 -5.34
C LYS A 53 -11.64 11.71 -5.23
N ASP A 54 -10.97 12.63 -4.55
CA ASP A 54 -9.50 12.58 -4.42
C ASP A 54 -9.07 11.43 -3.50
N SER A 55 -9.78 11.24 -2.39
CA SER A 55 -9.49 10.17 -1.43
C SER A 55 -9.67 8.80 -2.06
N THR A 56 -10.79 8.59 -2.77
CA THR A 56 -11.06 7.32 -3.46
C THR A 56 -10.08 7.05 -4.59
N LEU A 57 -9.63 8.07 -5.32
CA LEU A 57 -8.59 7.92 -6.34
C LEU A 57 -7.26 7.46 -5.72
N ILE A 58 -6.84 8.05 -4.59
CA ILE A 58 -5.58 7.66 -3.95
C ILE A 58 -5.70 6.25 -3.33
N MET A 59 -6.84 5.90 -2.74
CA MET A 59 -7.10 4.54 -2.25
C MET A 59 -7.05 3.51 -3.39
N GLN A 60 -7.56 3.86 -4.57
CA GLN A 60 -7.48 3.03 -5.76
C GLN A 60 -6.02 2.78 -6.16
N LEU A 61 -5.18 3.82 -6.17
CA LEU A 61 -3.74 3.69 -6.46
C LEU A 61 -3.02 2.81 -5.41
N LEU A 62 -3.35 2.95 -4.13
CA LEU A 62 -2.81 2.08 -3.06
C LEU A 62 -3.16 0.61 -3.33
N ARG A 63 -4.41 0.31 -3.72
CA ARG A 63 -4.85 -1.05 -4.06
C ARG A 63 -4.12 -1.61 -5.28
N ASP A 64 -3.92 -0.78 -6.30
CA ASP A 64 -3.27 -1.20 -7.54
C ASP A 64 -1.79 -1.51 -7.29
N ASN A 65 -1.10 -0.67 -6.50
CA ASN A 65 0.26 -0.94 -6.04
C ASN A 65 0.36 -2.24 -5.22
N LEU A 66 -0.55 -2.45 -4.26
CA LEU A 66 -0.58 -3.69 -3.48
C LEU A 66 -0.75 -4.93 -4.36
N THR A 67 -1.67 -4.90 -5.32
CA THR A 67 -1.90 -6.01 -6.25
C THR A 67 -0.64 -6.33 -7.04
N LEU A 68 0.02 -5.30 -7.58
CA LEU A 68 1.27 -5.43 -8.33
C LEU A 68 2.37 -6.07 -7.46
N TRP A 69 2.64 -5.49 -6.29
CA TRP A 69 3.70 -5.95 -5.40
C TRP A 69 3.47 -7.36 -4.87
N THR A 70 2.21 -7.73 -4.57
CA THR A 70 1.91 -9.11 -4.15
C THR A 70 2.07 -10.12 -5.27
N SER A 71 1.90 -9.71 -6.53
CA SER A 71 2.12 -10.56 -7.70
C SER A 71 3.62 -10.74 -7.97
N ASP A 72 4.42 -9.67 -7.83
CA ASP A 72 5.88 -9.72 -7.95
C ASP A 72 6.51 -10.58 -6.84
N ASN A 73 6.09 -10.40 -5.59
CA ASN A 73 6.62 -11.18 -4.45
C ASN A 73 6.23 -12.67 -4.53
N GLN A 74 5.13 -13.01 -5.19
CA GLN A 74 4.78 -14.41 -5.45
C GLN A 74 5.62 -15.03 -6.58
N ALA A 75 6.05 -14.22 -7.55
CA ALA A 75 6.94 -14.67 -8.62
C ALA A 75 8.39 -14.88 -8.15
N ASP A 76 8.85 -14.10 -7.16
CA ASP A 76 10.19 -14.23 -6.55
C ASP A 76 10.26 -15.26 -5.40
N GLY A 77 9.10 -15.77 -4.96
CA GLY A 77 8.96 -16.69 -3.82
C GLY A 77 9.16 -18.18 -4.12
N GLU A 78 9.38 -18.57 -5.38
CA GLU A 78 9.61 -19.97 -5.76
C GLU A 78 11.09 -20.40 -5.74
N ASP A 79 12.05 -19.54 -5.35
CA ASP A 79 13.49 -19.85 -5.45
C ASP A 79 14.33 -19.67 -4.16
N THR A 80 13.73 -19.68 -2.96
CA THR A 80 14.49 -19.59 -1.69
C THR A 80 14.32 -20.74 -0.68
N GLU A 81 13.82 -21.92 -1.09
CA GLU A 81 13.78 -23.13 -0.24
C GLU A 81 14.69 -24.29 -0.69
N GLU A 82 15.82 -24.04 -1.37
CA GLU A 82 16.89 -25.05 -1.52
C GLU A 82 18.22 -24.54 -0.92
N GLY A 83 18.65 -25.14 0.20
CA GLY A 83 20.07 -25.09 0.57
C GLY A 83 20.45 -24.75 2.02
N ARG A 84 19.64 -25.12 3.02
CA ARG A 84 20.16 -25.25 4.39
C ARG A 84 19.73 -26.57 5.01
N GLU A 85 20.56 -27.58 4.81
CA GLU A 85 20.92 -28.58 5.81
C GLU A 85 22.15 -29.37 5.31
N ASN A 86 23.30 -29.09 5.93
CA ASN A 86 24.50 -29.94 5.91
C ASN A 86 24.42 -30.89 7.12
#